data_AF-A0A268R4Q0-F1
#
_entry.id   AF-A0A268R4Q0-F1
#
_cell.length_a   1.000
_cell.length_b   1.000
_cell.length_c   1.000
_cell.angle_alpha   90.00
_cell.angle_beta   90.00
_cell.angle_gamma   90.00
#
_symmetry.space_group_name_H-M   'P 1'
#
loop_
_entity.id
_entity.type
_entity.pdbx_description
1 polymer ?
#
loop_
_entity_poly.entity_id
_entity_poly.type
_entity_poly.pdbx_seq_one_letter_code
_entity_poly.pdbx_strand_id
1 'polypeptide(L)'
;DALRNLDERGIIRTGAEVKDGDLLVGKVTPKGVTELTAEERLLHAIFGEKAREVRDTSLRVPHGGGGIVLDVKVFNREDGDEL
;
A
#
# COMPACT_ATOMS: atom_id res chain seq x y z
N ASP A 1 -4.46 4.56 -12.69
CA ASP A 1 -3.11 4.37 -13.26
C ASP A 1 -2.06 3.90 -12.26
N ALA A 2 -2.00 4.43 -11.03
CA ALA A 2 -1.00 4.06 -10.02
C ALA A 2 -0.90 2.55 -9.66
N LEU A 3 -1.99 1.78 -9.83
CA LEU A 3 -1.99 0.32 -9.59
C LEU A 3 -1.58 -0.50 -10.81
N ARG A 4 -1.43 0.10 -12.00
CA ARG A 4 -1.18 -0.65 -13.25
C ARG A 4 0.19 -1.31 -13.30
N ASN A 5 1.16 -0.76 -12.55
CA ASN A 5 2.52 -1.26 -12.51
C ASN A 5 2.77 -2.19 -11.31
N LEU A 6 1.79 -2.37 -10.42
CA LEU A 6 1.90 -3.28 -9.29
C LEU A 6 1.48 -4.70 -9.71
N ASP A 7 2.18 -5.68 -9.15
CA ASP A 7 1.82 -7.08 -9.24
C ASP A 7 0.68 -7.44 -8.27
N GLU A 8 0.29 -8.72 -8.27
CA GLU A 8 -0.76 -9.25 -7.39
C GLU A 8 -0.43 -9.14 -5.89
N ARG A 9 0.85 -8.96 -5.54
CA ARG A 9 1.33 -8.77 -4.17
C ARG A 9 1.39 -7.29 -3.79
N GLY A 10 1.07 -6.39 -4.72
CA GLY A 10 1.16 -4.94 -4.53
C GLY A 10 2.58 -4.40 -4.66
N ILE A 11 3.52 -5.13 -5.29
CA ILE A 11 4.91 -4.70 -5.49
C ILE A 11 5.08 -4.25 -6.94
N ILE A 12 5.86 -3.19 -7.17
CA ILE A 12 6.11 -2.71 -8.52
C ILE A 12 6.94 -3.70 -9.35
N ARG A 13 6.59 -3.85 -10.63
CA ARG A 13 7.34 -4.69 -11.57
C ARG A 13 8.71 -4.08 -11.93
N THR A 14 9.70 -4.92 -12.15
CA THR A 14 10.99 -4.50 -12.73
C THR A 14 10.79 -3.99 -14.17
N GLY A 15 11.58 -2.98 -14.54
CA GLY A 15 11.45 -2.27 -15.81
C GLY A 15 10.27 -1.29 -15.89
N ALA A 16 9.51 -1.06 -14.81
CA ALA A 16 8.51 0.00 -14.78
C ALA A 16 9.17 1.38 -14.67
N GLU A 17 8.70 2.34 -15.46
CA GLU A 17 9.00 3.75 -15.28
C GLU A 17 8.11 4.33 -14.17
N VAL A 18 8.73 5.04 -13.23
CA VAL A 18 8.06 5.68 -12.10
C VAL A 18 8.37 7.16 -12.02
N LYS A 19 7.42 7.92 -11.51
CA LYS A 19 7.50 9.35 -11.26
C LYS A 19 7.19 9.67 -9.80
N ASP A 20 7.47 10.91 -9.43
CA ASP A 20 7.11 11.47 -8.14
C ASP A 20 5.68 11.10 -7.71
N GLY A 21 5.55 10.46 -6.56
CA GLY A 21 4.27 10.06 -5.99
C GLY A 21 3.71 8.72 -6.47
N ASP A 22 4.36 8.03 -7.42
CA ASP A 22 3.96 6.67 -7.82
C ASP A 22 4.17 5.66 -6.68
N LEU A 23 3.35 4.61 -6.66
CA LEU A 23 3.46 3.52 -5.70
C LEU A 23 4.58 2.55 -6.07
N LEU A 24 5.48 2.29 -5.12
CA LEU A 24 6.50 1.25 -5.22
C LEU A 24 6.04 -0.04 -4.53
N VAL A 25 5.44 0.09 -3.33
CA VAL A 25 4.95 -1.04 -2.55
C VAL A 25 3.63 -0.68 -1.89
N GLY A 26 2.57 -1.41 -2.23
CA GLY A 26 1.26 -1.36 -1.62
C GLY A 26 1.27 -1.98 -0.23
N LYS A 27 1.31 -1.16 0.83
CA LYS A 27 1.28 -1.63 2.23
C LYS A 27 0.04 -1.12 2.94
N VAL A 28 -0.80 -2.04 3.38
CA VAL A 28 -1.92 -1.74 4.26
C VAL A 28 -1.57 -2.11 5.70
N THR A 29 -1.88 -1.23 6.64
CA THR A 29 -1.73 -1.51 8.07
C THR A 29 -3.12 -1.44 8.70
N PRO A 30 -3.59 -2.49 9.39
CA PRO A 30 -4.86 -2.41 10.10
C PRO A 30 -4.76 -1.29 11.14
N LYS A 31 -5.74 -0.39 11.15
CA LYS A 31 -5.95 0.50 12.29
C LYS A 31 -6.56 -0.35 13.41
N GLY A 32 -6.05 -0.16 14.62
CA GLY A 32 -6.73 -0.70 15.80
C GLY A 32 -8.11 -0.08 15.92
N VAL A 33 -9.07 -0.82 16.45
CA VAL A 33 -10.43 -0.34 16.68
C VAL A 33 -10.36 0.85 17.64
N THR A 34 -10.51 2.07 17.10
CA THR A 34 -10.73 3.28 17.87
C THR A 34 -12.23 3.51 18.00
N GLU A 35 -12.67 4.24 19.03
CA GLU A 35 -14.07 4.66 19.14
C GLU A 35 -14.46 5.46 17.89
N LEU A 36 -15.34 4.87 17.06
CA LEU A 36 -15.88 5.50 15.86
C LEU A 36 -16.62 6.79 16.23
N THR A 37 -16.40 7.86 15.49
CA THR A 37 -17.18 9.10 15.67
C THR A 37 -18.63 8.88 15.23
N ALA A 38 -19.53 9.80 15.60
CA ALA A 38 -20.95 9.71 15.23
C ALA A 38 -21.14 9.65 13.69
N GLU A 39 -20.32 10.37 12.95
CA GLU A 39 -20.28 10.41 11.49
C GLU A 39 -19.84 9.06 10.91
N GLU A 40 -18.82 8.43 11.49
CA GLU A 40 -18.31 7.13 11.03
C GLU A 40 -19.28 5.99 11.35
N ARG A 41 -20.00 6.05 12.47
CA ARG A 41 -21.09 5.11 12.81
C ARG A 41 -22.24 5.20 11.81
N LEU A 42 -22.61 6.42 11.40
CA LEU A 42 -23.64 6.63 10.37
C LEU A 42 -23.18 6.07 9.02
N LEU A 43 -21.93 6.32 8.64
CA LEU A 43 -21.33 5.80 7.42
C LEU A 43 -21.31 4.25 7.43
N HIS A 44 -20.92 3.64 8.55
CA HIS A 44 -20.92 2.19 8.72
C HIS A 44 -22.32 1.58 8.60
N ALA A 45 -23.35 2.24 9.16
CA ALA A 45 -24.73 1.78 9.07
C ALA A 45 -25.32 1.86 7.65
N ILE A 46 -24.89 2.85 6.84
CA ILE A 46 -25.36 3.04 5.47
C ILE A 46 -24.62 2.14 4.47
N PHE A 47 -23.30 1.96 4.65
CA PHE A 47 -22.45 1.23 3.69
C PHE A 47 -22.17 -0.24 4.06
N GLY A 48 -22.52 -0.67 5.27
CA GLY A 48 -22.31 -2.03 5.76
C GLY A 48 -20.85 -2.36 6.05
N GLU A 49 -20.65 -3.47 6.80
CA GLU A 49 -19.43 -3.99 7.45
C GLU A 49 -18.13 -4.10 6.62
N LYS A 50 -18.08 -3.63 5.37
CA LYS A 50 -16.92 -3.75 4.46
C LYS A 50 -15.82 -2.72 4.67
N ALA A 51 -16.00 -1.74 5.54
CA ALA A 51 -14.92 -0.83 5.93
C ALA A 51 -13.98 -1.54 6.93
N ARG A 52 -13.18 -2.51 6.45
CA ARG A 52 -11.98 -2.91 7.19
C ARG A 52 -11.15 -1.64 7.34
N GLU A 53 -10.98 -1.16 8.57
CA GLU A 53 -10.24 0.06 8.88
C GLU A 53 -8.75 -0.16 8.60
N VAL A 54 -8.37 -0.19 7.33
CA VAL A 54 -6.97 -0.29 6.92
C VAL A 54 -6.46 1.09 6.57
N ARG A 55 -5.32 1.46 7.14
CA ARG A 55 -4.58 2.63 6.73
C ARG A 55 -3.64 2.24 5.61
N ASP A 56 -3.72 2.98 4.51
CA ASP A 56 -2.68 2.94 3.49
C ASP A 56 -1.38 3.53 4.06
N THR A 57 -0.35 2.70 4.12
CA THR A 57 1.02 3.02 4.56
C THR A 57 2.03 2.63 3.49
N SER A 58 1.58 2.63 2.23
CA SER A 58 2.37 2.25 1.07
C SER A 58 3.62 3.09 0.90
N LEU A 59 4.66 2.47 0.34
CA LEU A 59 5.88 3.15 -0.08
C LEU A 59 5.63 3.82 -1.42
N ARG A 60 5.96 5.11 -1.50
CA ARG A 60 5.86 5.92 -2.71
C ARG A 60 7.21 6.50 -3.09
N VAL A 61 7.37 6.84 -4.36
CA VAL A 61 8.54 7.56 -4.86
C VAL A 61 8.61 8.95 -4.19
N PRO A 62 9.74 9.32 -3.58
CA PRO A 62 9.92 10.65 -2.99
C PRO A 62 9.87 11.74 -4.05
N HIS A 63 9.53 12.97 -3.65
CA HIS A 63 9.48 14.12 -4.56
C HIS A 63 10.85 14.44 -5.18
N GLY A 64 10.87 14.79 -6.47
CA GLY A 64 12.08 14.96 -7.28
C GLY A 64 12.76 13.66 -7.69
N GLY A 65 12.17 12.50 -7.40
CA GLY A 65 12.63 11.17 -7.74
C GLY A 65 11.90 10.58 -8.94
N GLY A 66 12.61 9.79 -9.73
CA GLY A 66 12.02 9.10 -10.87
C GLY A 66 13.05 8.27 -11.61
N GLY A 67 12.57 7.34 -12.42
CA GLY A 67 13.43 6.48 -13.20
C GLY A 67 12.78 5.14 -13.49
N ILE A 68 13.62 4.16 -13.83
CA ILE A 68 13.20 2.80 -14.16
C ILE A 68 13.60 1.88 -13.02
N VAL A 69 12.67 1.05 -12.56
CA VAL A 69 12.93 0.03 -11.53
C VAL A 69 13.90 -1.01 -12.12
N LEU A 70 15.12 -1.07 -11.60
CA LEU A 70 16.13 -2.02 -12.07
C LEU A 70 15.89 -3.43 -11.53
N ASP A 71 15.71 -3.53 -10.21
CA ASP A 71 15.60 -4.81 -9.50
C ASP A 71 14.70 -4.67 -8.26
N VAL A 72 14.09 -5.77 -7.84
CA VAL A 72 13.22 -5.86 -6.65
C VAL A 72 13.64 -7.08 -5.84
N LYS A 73 14.08 -6.84 -4.61
CA LYS A 73 14.43 -7.89 -3.65
C LYS A 73 13.40 -7.93 -2.53
N VAL A 74 12.80 -9.10 -2.33
CA VAL A 74 11.82 -9.34 -1.27
C VAL A 74 12.48 -10.21 -0.21
N PHE A 75 12.39 -9.77 1.04
CA PHE A 75 12.85 -10.53 2.19
C PHE A 75 11.65 -10.92 3.05
N ASN A 76 11.56 -12.19 3.41
CA ASN A 76 10.49 -12.72 4.23
C ASN A 76 11.09 -13.35 5.49
N ARG A 77 10.57 -12.96 6.66
CA ARG A 77 10.98 -13.57 7.93
C ARG A 77 10.66 -15.07 8.01
N GLU A 78 9.58 -15.51 7.35
CA GLU A 78 9.16 -16.92 7.33
C GLU A 78 10.11 -17.80 6.52
N ASP A 79 10.78 -17.22 5.51
CA ASP A 79 11.75 -17.93 4.67
C ASP A 79 13.15 -18.00 5.31
N GLY A 80 13.29 -17.47 6.53
CA GLY A 80 14.55 -17.49 7.29
C GLY A 80 15.58 -16.46 6.83
N ASP A 81 15.17 -15.47 6.03
CA ASP A 81 16.05 -14.39 5.61
C ASP A 81 16.50 -13.55 6.82
N GLU A 82 17.81 -13.33 6.95
CA GLU A 82 18.34 -12.36 7.91
C GLU A 82 17.93 -10.94 7.47
N LEU A 83 17.05 -10.32 8.26
CA LEU A 83 16.54 -8.95 8.09
C LEU A 83 17.49 -7.90 8.67
#